data_AF-A0A6B2TG37-F1
#
_entry.id   AF-A0A6B2TG37-F1
#
_cell.length_a   1.000
_cell.length_b   1.000
_cell.length_c   1.000
_cell.angle_alpha   90.00
_cell.angle_beta   90.00
_cell.angle_gamma   90.00
#
_symmetry.space_group_name_H-M   'P 1'
#
loop_
_entity.id
_entity.type
_entity.pdbx_description
1 polymer ?
#
loop_
_entity_poly.entity_id
_entity_poly.type
_entity_poly.pdbx_seq_one_letter_code
_entity_poly.pdbx_strand_id
1 'polypeptide(L)'
;MTAAPTSGTALTTGTVARKLGVAPTTLRSWERRYGIGPADREQGRHRRWSPADVGRVEEMCRLTALGVPPAEAARAALQESPVTLPRQRRGGDSGNLSLGNVRQECRGLARAAVRLDAPAVETQLTTTVGEYGYTTGWEEVMAPALHAIGRKWASSGERYVEVEHLLSWHVSSSLRLARNMRGTPASTPSGPVLLTCVPGEQHTLPLEALVAVLGERGVATRMFGAALPAEALYEAVRRIGPSAVVLWAHSRNTADRALVRLITEAEWGVRGARTHPAVLVAGPGWSPAAGTYGPGVERLTGLRTAADRIESLFGG
;
A
#
# COMPACT_ATOMS: atom_id res chain seq x y z
N MET A 1 -57.89 15.60 -14.26
CA MET A 1 -57.40 14.39 -13.55
C MET A 1 -55.94 14.65 -13.20
N THR A 2 -55.72 15.16 -12.00
CA THR A 2 -54.43 15.73 -11.56
C THR A 2 -53.61 14.61 -10.92
N ALA A 3 -52.48 14.26 -11.52
CA ALA A 3 -51.58 13.24 -10.99
C ALA A 3 -50.94 13.72 -9.68
N ALA A 4 -50.96 12.87 -8.65
CA ALA A 4 -50.40 13.14 -7.33
C ALA A 4 -48.86 13.17 -7.36
N PRO A 5 -48.20 14.07 -6.62
CA PRO A 5 -46.75 14.03 -6.49
C PRO A 5 -46.34 12.87 -5.58
N THR A 6 -45.53 11.95 -6.11
CA THR A 6 -44.84 10.90 -5.32
C THR A 6 -43.72 11.53 -4.49
N SER A 7 -44.06 12.08 -3.32
CA SER A 7 -43.09 12.63 -2.37
C SER A 7 -42.34 11.51 -1.64
N GLY A 8 -41.33 10.93 -2.30
CA GLY A 8 -40.32 10.12 -1.62
C GLY A 8 -39.40 11.03 -0.81
N THR A 9 -39.27 10.78 0.49
CA THR A 9 -38.58 11.65 1.46
C THR A 9 -37.14 11.93 1.02
N ALA A 10 -36.81 13.19 0.76
CA ALA A 10 -35.48 13.56 0.30
C ALA A 10 -34.43 13.40 1.42
N LEU A 11 -33.43 12.54 1.20
CA LEU A 11 -32.44 12.12 2.20
C LEU A 11 -31.26 13.09 2.30
N THR A 12 -30.65 13.19 3.49
CA THR A 12 -29.39 13.94 3.62
C THR A 12 -28.22 13.15 3.05
N THR A 13 -27.15 13.84 2.64
CA THR A 13 -25.91 13.19 2.15
C THR A 13 -25.34 12.21 3.17
N GLY A 14 -25.42 12.51 4.47
CA GLY A 14 -24.95 11.61 5.53
C GLY A 14 -25.81 10.35 5.67
N THR A 15 -27.12 10.47 5.45
CA THR A 15 -28.05 9.33 5.46
C THR A 15 -27.82 8.42 4.26
N VAL A 16 -27.63 8.99 3.06
CA VAL A 16 -27.33 8.22 1.84
C VAL A 16 -25.98 7.50 1.95
N ALA A 17 -24.95 8.20 2.43
CA ALA A 17 -23.63 7.63 2.69
C ALA A 17 -23.71 6.40 3.60
N ARG A 18 -24.44 6.52 4.72
CA ARG A 18 -24.62 5.42 5.68
C ARG A 18 -25.42 4.26 5.09
N LYS A 19 -26.49 4.55 4.36
CA LYS A 19 -27.35 3.53 3.73
C LYS A 19 -26.56 2.69 2.72
N LEU A 20 -25.64 3.32 1.99
CA LEU A 20 -24.91 2.70 0.87
C LEU A 20 -23.49 2.25 1.25
N GLY A 21 -23.07 2.44 2.50
CA GLY A 21 -21.74 2.05 2.96
C GLY A 21 -20.61 2.80 2.27
N VAL A 22 -20.83 4.06 1.86
CA VAL A 22 -19.83 4.91 1.19
C VAL A 22 -19.57 6.17 1.99
N ALA A 23 -18.33 6.69 1.95
CA ALA A 23 -18.00 7.91 2.69
C ALA A 23 -18.74 9.15 2.11
N PRO A 24 -19.20 10.10 2.95
CA PRO A 24 -19.81 11.35 2.47
C PRO A 24 -18.90 12.17 1.54
N THR A 25 -17.58 12.05 1.70
CA THR A 25 -16.56 12.63 0.82
C THR A 25 -16.58 12.01 -0.57
N THR A 26 -16.78 10.69 -0.67
CA THR A 26 -16.91 9.96 -1.93
C THR A 26 -18.13 10.44 -2.71
N LEU A 27 -19.28 10.61 -2.05
CA LEU A 27 -20.48 11.18 -2.66
C LEU A 27 -20.25 12.61 -3.18
N ARG A 28 -19.55 13.46 -2.42
CA ARG A 28 -19.18 14.81 -2.86
C ARG A 28 -18.22 14.80 -4.05
N SER A 29 -17.29 13.84 -4.08
CA SER A 29 -16.36 13.65 -5.19
C SER A 29 -17.09 13.21 -6.46
N TRP A 30 -18.02 12.26 -6.35
CA TRP A 30 -18.83 11.79 -7.47
C TRP A 30 -19.78 12.85 -8.02
N GLU A 31 -20.40 13.64 -7.15
CA GLU A 31 -21.17 14.83 -7.53
C GLU A 31 -20.31 15.79 -8.37
N ARG A 32 -19.13 16.14 -7.86
CA ARG A 32 -18.24 17.12 -8.50
C ARG A 32 -17.60 16.60 -9.80
N ARG A 33 -17.13 15.36 -9.81
CA ARG A 33 -16.33 14.80 -10.92
C ARG A 33 -17.18 14.14 -12.00
N TYR A 34 -18.34 13.59 -11.63
CA TYR A 34 -19.15 12.77 -12.55
C TYR A 34 -20.61 13.22 -12.65
N GLY A 35 -21.01 14.24 -11.90
CA GLY A 35 -22.41 14.72 -11.92
C GLY A 35 -23.40 13.79 -11.24
N ILE A 36 -22.94 12.77 -10.50
CA ILE A 36 -23.79 11.87 -9.69
C ILE A 36 -24.11 12.59 -8.38
N GLY A 37 -25.16 13.40 -8.40
CA GLY A 37 -25.58 14.24 -7.29
C GLY A 37 -27.07 14.54 -7.31
N PRO A 38 -27.58 15.18 -6.25
CA PRO A 38 -28.99 15.54 -6.16
C PRO A 38 -29.38 16.54 -7.26
N ALA A 39 -30.55 16.31 -7.88
CA ALA A 39 -31.05 17.16 -8.97
C ALA A 39 -31.40 18.58 -8.49
N ASP A 40 -31.94 18.72 -7.28
CA ASP A 40 -32.33 20.02 -6.72
C ASP A 40 -31.25 20.63 -5.80
N ARG A 41 -30.83 21.84 -6.16
CA ARG A 41 -29.90 22.68 -5.37
C ARG A 41 -30.61 23.94 -4.89
N GLU A 42 -31.16 23.93 -3.68
CA GLU A 42 -31.51 25.16 -2.99
C GLU A 42 -30.23 25.80 -2.43
N GLN A 43 -29.86 27.00 -2.92
CA GLN A 43 -28.70 27.73 -2.42
C GLN A 43 -28.84 28.00 -0.91
N GLY A 44 -27.84 27.60 -0.13
CA GLY A 44 -27.79 27.84 1.32
C GLY A 44 -28.38 26.73 2.21
N ARG A 45 -28.89 25.61 1.65
CA ARG A 45 -29.43 24.48 2.43
C ARG A 45 -28.64 23.18 2.23
N HIS A 46 -28.74 22.26 3.21
CA HIS A 46 -28.11 20.94 3.12
C HIS A 46 -28.64 20.15 1.92
N ARG A 47 -27.74 19.54 1.14
CA ARG A 47 -28.04 18.69 -0.03
C ARG A 47 -29.09 17.63 0.29
N ARG A 48 -30.20 17.61 -0.46
CA ARG A 48 -31.31 16.65 -0.34
C ARG A 48 -31.35 15.74 -1.56
N TRP A 49 -31.25 14.43 -1.34
CA TRP A 49 -31.21 13.40 -2.37
C TRP A 49 -32.61 12.82 -2.59
N SER A 50 -33.12 12.90 -3.81
CA SER A 50 -34.37 12.23 -4.18
C SER A 50 -34.17 10.70 -4.26
N PRO A 51 -35.25 9.90 -4.21
CA PRO A 51 -35.15 8.46 -4.43
C PRO A 51 -34.48 8.09 -5.77
N ALA A 52 -34.70 8.88 -6.82
CA ALA A 52 -34.05 8.70 -8.12
C ALA A 52 -32.53 8.92 -8.03
N ASP A 53 -32.10 9.98 -7.32
CA ASP A 53 -30.67 10.24 -7.12
C ASP A 53 -30.01 9.11 -6.31
N VAL A 54 -30.70 8.60 -5.29
CA VAL A 54 -30.24 7.43 -4.52
C VAL A 54 -30.11 6.19 -5.41
N GLY A 55 -31.07 5.94 -6.31
CA GLY A 55 -31.01 4.85 -7.28
C GLY A 55 -29.79 4.94 -8.21
N ARG A 56 -29.42 6.15 -8.65
CA ARG A 56 -28.19 6.35 -9.46
C ARG A 56 -26.92 6.07 -8.66
N VAL A 57 -26.88 6.45 -7.39
CA VAL A 57 -25.74 6.12 -6.50
C VAL A 57 -25.68 4.62 -6.22
N GLU A 58 -26.82 3.96 -6.01
CA GLU A 58 -26.92 2.51 -5.83
C GLU A 58 -26.39 1.76 -7.07
N GLU A 59 -26.79 2.19 -8.26
CA GLU A 59 -26.30 1.61 -9.52
C GLU A 59 -24.81 1.88 -9.75
N MET A 60 -24.33 3.09 -9.44
CA MET A 60 -22.92 3.41 -9.47
C MET A 60 -22.11 2.53 -8.51
N CYS A 61 -22.63 2.28 -7.30
CA CYS A 61 -22.03 1.37 -6.33
C CYS A 61 -22.02 -0.08 -6.85
N ARG A 62 -23.13 -0.55 -7.45
CA ARG A 62 -23.25 -1.89 -8.02
C ARG A 62 -22.25 -2.12 -9.16
N LEU A 63 -22.18 -1.20 -10.12
CA LEU A 63 -21.26 -1.28 -11.26
C LEU A 63 -19.80 -1.23 -10.80
N THR A 64 -19.50 -0.36 -9.82
CA THR A 64 -18.16 -0.30 -9.22
C THR A 64 -17.83 -1.59 -8.46
N ALA A 65 -18.80 -2.21 -7.79
CA ALA A 65 -18.63 -3.52 -7.13
C ALA A 65 -18.38 -4.67 -8.12
N LEU A 66 -18.91 -4.56 -9.34
CA LEU A 66 -18.65 -5.46 -10.46
C LEU A 66 -17.33 -5.17 -11.20
N GLY A 67 -16.56 -4.18 -10.74
CA GLY A 67 -15.24 -3.84 -11.30
C GLY A 67 -15.27 -2.82 -12.44
N VAL A 68 -16.43 -2.24 -12.75
CA VAL A 68 -16.57 -1.18 -13.75
C VAL A 68 -15.90 0.10 -13.23
N PRO A 69 -15.05 0.78 -14.03
CA PRO A 69 -14.42 2.03 -13.62
C PRO A 69 -15.43 3.10 -13.21
N PRO A 70 -15.18 3.92 -12.16
CA PRO A 70 -16.14 4.91 -11.66
C PRO A 70 -16.70 5.88 -12.71
N ALA A 71 -15.90 6.28 -13.70
CA ALA A 71 -16.35 7.16 -14.78
C ALA A 71 -17.34 6.46 -15.76
N GLU A 72 -17.15 5.17 -16.01
CA GLU A 72 -18.05 4.37 -16.84
C GLU A 72 -19.30 3.97 -16.05
N ALA A 73 -19.13 3.60 -14.78
CA ALA A 73 -20.22 3.33 -13.86
C ALA A 73 -21.12 4.56 -13.68
N ALA A 74 -20.54 5.75 -13.52
CA ALA A 74 -21.31 6.99 -13.44
C ALA A 74 -22.06 7.30 -14.75
N ARG A 75 -21.43 7.10 -15.91
CA ARG A 75 -22.09 7.30 -17.20
C ARG A 75 -23.29 6.37 -17.37
N ALA A 76 -23.13 5.09 -17.02
CA ALA A 76 -24.21 4.12 -17.06
C ALA A 76 -25.33 4.44 -16.06
N ALA A 77 -24.97 4.85 -14.84
CA ALA A 77 -25.94 5.24 -13.82
C ALA A 77 -26.73 6.51 -14.16
N LEU A 78 -26.17 7.43 -14.96
CA LEU A 78 -26.86 8.65 -15.40
C LEU A 78 -27.81 8.44 -16.59
N GLN A 79 -27.62 7.40 -17.41
CA GLN A 79 -28.40 7.21 -18.64
C GLN A 79 -29.68 6.37 -18.48
N GLU A 80 -30.02 5.92 -17.26
CA GLU A 80 -31.24 5.13 -16.94
C GLU A 80 -31.57 4.01 -17.94
N SER A 81 -30.54 3.49 -18.63
CA SER A 81 -30.70 2.47 -19.66
C SER A 81 -30.32 1.13 -19.07
N PRO A 82 -31.18 0.09 -19.15
CA PRO A 82 -30.78 -1.25 -18.78
C PRO A 82 -29.57 -1.61 -19.64
N VAL A 83 -28.43 -1.90 -19.01
CA VAL A 83 -27.32 -2.51 -19.71
C VAL A 83 -27.78 -3.91 -20.10
N THR A 84 -28.27 -4.07 -21.33
CA THR A 84 -28.39 -5.38 -21.95
C THR A 84 -26.99 -5.95 -22.02
N LEU A 85 -26.69 -6.90 -21.14
CA LEU A 85 -25.42 -7.61 -21.14
C LEU A 85 -25.23 -8.20 -22.55
N PRO A 86 -24.20 -7.78 -23.31
CA PRO A 86 -23.90 -8.46 -24.54
C PRO A 86 -23.47 -9.88 -24.15
N ARG A 87 -24.16 -10.88 -24.69
CA ARG A 87 -23.75 -12.28 -24.60
C ARG A 87 -22.42 -12.42 -25.35
N GLN A 88 -21.32 -12.09 -24.67
CA GLN A 88 -20.01 -12.07 -25.31
C GLN A 88 -19.51 -13.50 -25.49
N ARG A 89 -19.39 -13.81 -26.77
CA ARG A 89 -18.66 -14.93 -27.36
C ARG A 89 -17.25 -14.97 -26.75
N ARG A 90 -16.76 -16.19 -26.51
CA ARG A 90 -15.37 -16.45 -26.12
C ARG A 90 -14.44 -15.73 -27.10
N GLY A 91 -13.66 -14.76 -26.60
CA GLY A 91 -12.56 -14.14 -27.34
C GLY A 91 -12.47 -12.63 -27.14
N GLY A 92 -11.36 -12.18 -26.55
CA GLY A 92 -10.83 -10.82 -26.74
C GLY A 92 -11.23 -9.76 -25.72
N ASP A 93 -10.39 -9.63 -24.68
CA ASP A 93 -9.85 -8.38 -24.13
C ASP A 93 -10.82 -7.19 -23.92
N SER A 94 -11.36 -7.05 -22.71
CA SER A 94 -11.93 -5.81 -22.15
C SER A 94 -12.11 -5.88 -20.62
N GLY A 95 -11.34 -5.08 -19.88
CA GLY A 95 -11.80 -4.35 -18.68
C GLY A 95 -11.77 -5.01 -17.30
N ASN A 96 -11.61 -6.33 -17.18
CA ASN A 96 -11.53 -6.96 -15.86
C ASN A 96 -10.12 -6.74 -15.26
N LEU A 97 -10.01 -6.54 -13.94
CA LEU A 97 -8.72 -6.59 -13.23
C LEU A 97 -8.08 -7.96 -13.51
N SER A 98 -7.23 -8.07 -14.54
CA SER A 98 -6.46 -9.29 -14.83
C SER A 98 -5.36 -9.41 -13.78
N LEU A 99 -5.79 -9.74 -12.59
CA LEU A 99 -5.01 -10.25 -11.47
C LEU A 99 -5.06 -11.76 -11.67
N GLY A 100 -4.10 -12.35 -12.40
CA GLY A 100 -4.08 -13.76 -12.85
C GLY A 100 -4.43 -14.82 -11.78
N ASN A 101 -3.56 -15.77 -11.47
CA ASN A 101 -3.78 -16.72 -10.35
C ASN A 101 -3.64 -16.05 -8.96
N VAL A 102 -4.12 -14.82 -8.82
CA VAL A 102 -3.97 -14.00 -7.61
C VAL A 102 -5.01 -14.43 -6.58
N ARG A 103 -4.63 -14.44 -5.30
CA ARG A 103 -5.50 -14.75 -4.16
C ARG A 103 -6.77 -13.89 -4.13
N GLN A 104 -7.86 -14.46 -3.60
CA GLN A 104 -9.15 -13.77 -3.46
C GLN A 104 -9.02 -12.54 -2.55
N GLU A 105 -8.18 -12.62 -1.54
CA GLU A 105 -7.87 -11.60 -0.55
C GLU A 105 -7.24 -10.36 -1.21
N CYS A 106 -6.31 -10.55 -2.14
CA CYS A 106 -5.74 -9.43 -2.90
C CYS A 106 -6.81 -8.70 -3.74
N ARG A 107 -7.71 -9.45 -4.40
CA ARG A 107 -8.86 -8.86 -5.11
C ARG A 107 -9.81 -8.15 -4.15
N GLY A 108 -10.01 -8.69 -2.96
CA GLY A 108 -10.80 -8.07 -1.89
C GLY A 108 -10.22 -6.72 -1.49
N LEU A 109 -8.93 -6.70 -1.15
CA LEU A 109 -8.18 -5.53 -0.70
C LEU A 109 -8.16 -4.40 -1.74
N ALA A 110 -7.83 -4.74 -2.99
CA ALA A 110 -7.84 -3.77 -4.08
C ALA A 110 -9.24 -3.18 -4.32
N ARG A 111 -10.29 -3.99 -4.23
CA ARG A 111 -11.68 -3.50 -4.36
C ARG A 111 -12.09 -2.59 -3.21
N ALA A 112 -11.74 -2.92 -1.98
CA ALA A 112 -12.01 -2.06 -0.82
C ALA A 112 -11.30 -0.71 -0.94
N ALA A 113 -10.03 -0.72 -1.34
CA ALA A 113 -9.24 0.49 -1.56
C ALA A 113 -9.84 1.38 -2.67
N VAL A 114 -10.26 0.79 -3.81
CA VAL A 114 -10.89 1.53 -4.91
C VAL A 114 -12.21 2.20 -4.49
N ARG A 115 -12.95 1.60 -3.55
CA ARG A 115 -14.15 2.22 -2.96
C ARG A 115 -13.86 3.25 -1.88
N LEU A 116 -12.59 3.45 -1.52
CA LEU A 116 -12.13 4.26 -0.38
C LEU A 116 -12.78 3.82 0.95
N ASP A 117 -12.98 2.51 1.07
CA ASP A 117 -13.60 1.87 2.22
C ASP A 117 -12.51 1.49 3.24
N ALA A 118 -12.03 2.50 3.98
CA ALA A 118 -10.97 2.36 4.97
C ALA A 118 -11.23 1.26 6.01
N PRO A 119 -12.44 1.15 6.62
CA PRO A 119 -12.73 0.06 7.56
C PRO A 119 -12.65 -1.34 6.92
N ALA A 120 -13.11 -1.50 5.68
CA ALA A 120 -12.98 -2.78 4.99
C ALA A 120 -11.51 -3.11 4.66
N VAL A 121 -10.70 -2.11 4.28
CA VAL A 121 -9.25 -2.28 4.07
C VAL A 121 -8.58 -2.73 5.36
N GLU A 122 -8.84 -2.07 6.49
CA GLU A 122 -8.29 -2.44 7.80
C GLU A 122 -8.71 -3.84 8.24
N THR A 123 -9.98 -4.19 8.08
CA THR A 123 -10.49 -5.53 8.37
C THR A 123 -9.75 -6.58 7.54
N GLN A 124 -9.64 -6.35 6.23
CA GLN A 124 -8.97 -7.30 5.33
C GLN A 124 -7.47 -7.45 5.64
N LEU A 125 -6.77 -6.36 5.97
CA LEU A 125 -5.37 -6.42 6.38
C LEU A 125 -5.21 -7.20 7.69
N THR A 126 -6.07 -6.93 8.68
CA THR A 126 -6.05 -7.62 9.98
C THR A 126 -6.32 -9.12 9.82
N THR A 127 -7.34 -9.50 9.05
CA THR A 127 -7.64 -10.90 8.74
C THR A 127 -6.47 -11.57 8.00
N THR A 128 -5.92 -10.90 6.98
CA THR A 128 -4.79 -11.44 6.20
C THR A 128 -3.57 -11.72 7.10
N VAL A 129 -3.21 -10.78 7.96
CA VAL A 129 -2.08 -10.94 8.89
C VAL A 129 -2.39 -12.03 9.93
N GLY A 130 -3.61 -12.07 10.47
CA GLY A 130 -4.01 -13.07 11.46
C GLY A 130 -4.02 -14.50 10.91
N GLU A 131 -4.42 -14.69 9.66
CA GLU A 131 -4.52 -16.02 9.03
C GLU A 131 -3.20 -16.50 8.42
N TYR A 132 -2.42 -15.59 7.83
CA TYR A 132 -1.27 -15.96 7.00
C TYR A 132 0.09 -15.43 7.52
N GLY A 133 0.09 -14.56 8.54
CA GLY A 133 1.28 -13.87 9.02
C GLY A 133 1.78 -12.79 8.05
N TYR A 134 2.83 -12.06 8.46
CA TYR A 134 3.33 -10.91 7.68
C TYR A 134 4.04 -11.31 6.38
N THR A 135 4.77 -12.44 6.36
CA THR A 135 5.51 -12.87 5.16
C THR A 135 4.56 -13.15 4.00
N THR A 136 3.61 -14.07 4.20
CA THR A 136 2.62 -14.43 3.16
C THR A 136 1.65 -13.29 2.91
N GLY A 137 1.21 -12.58 3.96
CA GLY A 137 0.33 -11.41 3.81
C GLY A 137 0.95 -10.33 2.92
N TRP A 138 2.25 -10.06 3.05
CA TRP A 138 2.94 -9.11 2.17
C TRP A 138 3.10 -9.64 0.74
N GLU A 139 3.71 -10.82 0.58
CA GLU A 139 4.12 -11.36 -0.72
C GLU A 139 2.92 -11.70 -1.62
N GLU A 140 1.83 -12.21 -1.04
CA GLU A 140 0.69 -12.75 -1.80
C GLU A 140 -0.54 -11.82 -1.81
N VAL A 141 -0.62 -10.83 -0.90
CA VAL A 141 -1.80 -9.95 -0.77
C VAL A 141 -1.47 -8.46 -0.88
N MET A 142 -0.69 -7.90 0.05
CA MET A 142 -0.46 -6.45 0.14
C MET A 142 0.35 -5.92 -1.05
N ALA A 143 1.52 -6.51 -1.34
CA ALA A 143 2.37 -6.04 -2.44
C ALA A 143 1.69 -6.23 -3.81
N PRO A 144 1.03 -7.37 -4.11
CA PRO A 144 0.26 -7.51 -5.34
C PRO A 144 -0.87 -6.48 -5.48
N ALA A 145 -1.59 -6.15 -4.40
CA ALA A 145 -2.63 -5.12 -4.42
C ALA A 145 -2.06 -3.71 -4.69
N LEU A 146 -0.97 -3.35 -4.01
CA LEU A 146 -0.25 -2.08 -4.24
C LEU A 146 0.22 -1.97 -5.70
N HIS A 147 0.86 -3.02 -6.24
CA HIS A 147 1.30 -3.04 -7.63
C HIS A 147 0.13 -2.93 -8.62
N ALA A 148 -1.01 -3.57 -8.33
CA ALA A 148 -2.19 -3.48 -9.19
C ALA A 148 -2.76 -2.06 -9.27
N ILE A 149 -2.75 -1.34 -8.15
CA ILE A 149 -3.20 0.06 -8.09
C ILE A 149 -2.17 0.98 -8.75
N GLY A 150 -0.88 0.78 -8.50
CA GLY A 150 0.19 1.57 -9.14
C GLY A 150 0.24 1.42 -10.66
N ARG A 151 0.00 0.22 -11.21
CA ARG A 151 -0.12 0.03 -12.67
C ARG A 151 -1.30 0.79 -13.27
N LYS A 152 -2.44 0.86 -12.55
CA LYS A 152 -3.60 1.64 -13.01
C LYS A 152 -3.31 3.14 -13.02
N TRP A 153 -2.63 3.68 -12.01
CA TRP A 153 -2.16 5.07 -12.01
C TRP A 153 -1.31 5.38 -13.25
N ALA A 154 -0.29 4.56 -13.53
CA ALA A 154 0.60 4.74 -14.68
C ALA A 154 -0.15 4.78 -16.03
N SER A 155 -1.26 4.05 -16.15
CA SER A 155 -2.10 4.00 -17.35
C SER A 155 -3.21 5.07 -17.41
N SER A 156 -3.64 5.62 -16.27
CA SER A 156 -4.86 6.44 -16.15
C SER A 156 -4.61 7.91 -15.75
N GLY A 157 -3.35 8.27 -15.46
CA GLY A 157 -2.94 9.58 -14.94
C GLY A 157 -3.25 9.75 -13.45
N GLU A 158 -3.55 10.98 -13.00
CA GLU A 158 -3.85 11.32 -11.59
C GLU A 158 -5.14 10.68 -11.02
N ARG A 159 -5.86 9.90 -11.82
CA ARG A 159 -6.97 9.07 -11.32
C ARG A 159 -6.33 7.99 -10.45
N TYR A 160 -6.77 7.84 -9.19
CA TYR A 160 -6.31 6.85 -8.20
C TYR A 160 -5.22 7.29 -7.21
N VAL A 161 -4.76 8.55 -7.23
CA VAL A 161 -3.81 9.06 -6.21
C VAL A 161 -4.39 8.90 -4.79
N GLU A 162 -5.69 9.19 -4.61
CA GLU A 162 -6.38 9.02 -3.34
C GLU A 162 -6.47 7.55 -2.89
N VAL A 163 -6.54 6.61 -3.84
CA VAL A 163 -6.63 5.17 -3.57
C VAL A 163 -5.25 4.62 -3.19
N GLU A 164 -4.20 5.08 -3.88
CA GLU A 164 -2.81 4.74 -3.55
C GLU A 164 -2.46 5.22 -2.14
N HIS A 165 -2.72 6.49 -1.82
CA HIS A 165 -2.45 7.03 -0.48
C HIS A 165 -3.21 6.28 0.61
N LEU A 166 -4.51 6.00 0.41
CA LEU A 166 -5.31 5.26 1.38
C LEU A 166 -4.74 3.85 1.58
N LEU A 167 -4.49 3.10 0.51
CA LEU A 167 -3.99 1.74 0.62
C LEU A 167 -2.60 1.72 1.29
N SER A 168 -1.67 2.56 0.82
CA SER A 168 -0.31 2.64 1.38
C SER A 168 -0.32 3.02 2.86
N TRP A 169 -1.19 3.96 3.27
CA TRP A 169 -1.36 4.34 4.67
C TRP A 169 -1.82 3.17 5.54
N HIS A 170 -2.86 2.46 5.12
CA HIS A 170 -3.40 1.34 5.89
C HIS A 170 -2.45 0.14 5.91
N VAL A 171 -1.76 -0.15 4.80
CA VAL A 171 -0.71 -1.18 4.77
C VAL A 171 0.41 -0.82 5.75
N SER A 172 0.92 0.42 5.70
CA SER A 172 1.96 0.89 6.64
C SER A 172 1.50 0.75 8.10
N SER A 173 0.25 1.14 8.39
CA SER A 173 -0.33 1.03 9.73
C SER A 173 -0.37 -0.42 10.21
N SER A 174 -0.84 -1.35 9.37
CA SER A 174 -0.91 -2.79 9.68
C SER A 174 0.48 -3.41 9.92
N LEU A 175 1.49 -3.03 9.13
CA LEU A 175 2.86 -3.49 9.30
C LEU A 175 3.50 -2.97 10.59
N ARG A 176 3.23 -1.71 10.96
CA ARG A 176 3.77 -1.09 12.18
C ARG A 176 3.17 -1.66 13.46
N LEU A 177 1.94 -2.18 13.42
CA LEU A 177 1.29 -2.85 14.57
C LEU A 177 2.04 -4.12 15.02
N ALA A 178 2.79 -4.79 14.13
CA ALA A 178 3.61 -5.97 14.45
C ALA A 178 4.51 -5.74 15.67
N ARG A 179 5.04 -4.50 15.79
CA ARG A 179 6.00 -4.11 16.82
C ARG A 179 5.37 -3.99 18.22
N ASN A 180 4.05 -3.84 18.31
CA ASN A 180 3.36 -3.65 19.59
C ASN A 180 2.92 -4.98 20.22
N MET A 181 2.90 -6.07 19.43
CA MET A 181 2.35 -7.37 19.84
C MET A 181 3.38 -8.25 20.57
N ARG A 182 4.68 -7.97 20.45
CA ARG A 182 5.75 -8.67 21.16
C ARG A 182 6.58 -7.63 21.89
N GLY A 183 6.79 -7.85 23.20
CA GLY A 183 7.56 -6.94 24.05
C GLY A 183 8.96 -6.65 23.48
N THR A 184 9.61 -5.61 24.01
CA THR A 184 10.98 -5.23 23.61
C THR A 184 11.89 -6.46 23.52
N PRO A 185 12.48 -6.76 22.35
CA PRO A 185 13.40 -7.89 22.23
C PRO A 185 14.53 -7.70 23.25
N ALA A 186 14.89 -8.77 23.96
CA ALA A 186 16.01 -8.76 24.88
C ALA A 186 17.26 -8.24 24.16
N SER A 187 18.02 -7.35 24.80
CA SER A 187 19.27 -6.85 24.24
C SER A 187 20.20 -8.02 23.95
N THR A 188 20.35 -8.38 22.68
CA THR A 188 21.37 -9.33 22.24
C THR A 188 22.74 -8.69 22.37
N PRO A 189 23.82 -9.46 22.60
CA PRO A 189 25.19 -8.94 22.56
C PRO A 189 25.51 -8.30 21.19
N SER A 190 24.90 -8.82 20.13
CA SER A 190 24.97 -8.30 18.77
C SER A 190 24.04 -7.09 18.59
N GLY A 191 24.54 -6.03 17.97
CA GLY A 191 23.79 -4.79 17.70
C GLY A 191 22.60 -5.00 16.75
N PRO A 192 21.65 -4.06 16.68
CA PRO A 192 20.44 -4.21 15.86
C PRO A 192 20.74 -4.18 14.36
N VAL A 193 19.74 -4.53 13.55
CA VAL A 193 19.72 -4.27 12.11
C VAL A 193 19.20 -2.86 11.85
N LEU A 194 19.94 -2.03 11.12
CA LEU A 194 19.44 -0.74 10.64
C LEU A 194 18.77 -0.93 9.28
N LEU A 195 17.60 -0.32 9.08
CA LEU A 195 16.89 -0.33 7.81
C LEU A 195 16.57 1.09 7.37
N THR A 196 16.90 1.43 6.13
CA THR A 196 16.60 2.74 5.57
C THR A 196 16.50 2.72 4.06
N CYS A 197 15.68 3.62 3.51
CA CYS A 197 15.73 3.95 2.11
C CYS A 197 16.90 4.90 1.84
N VAL A 198 17.62 4.68 0.76
CA VAL A 198 18.71 5.56 0.28
C VAL A 198 18.23 7.00 0.05
N PRO A 199 19.13 8.01 0.02
CA PRO A 199 18.76 9.38 -0.29
C PRO A 199 17.87 9.52 -1.53
N GLY A 200 16.79 10.31 -1.40
CA GLY A 200 15.81 10.51 -2.47
C GLY A 200 14.78 9.38 -2.64
N GLU A 201 14.93 8.25 -1.95
CA GLU A 201 13.99 7.12 -2.03
C GLU A 201 12.86 7.24 -0.99
N GLN A 202 11.61 7.19 -1.47
CA GLN A 202 10.41 7.39 -0.65
C GLN A 202 9.59 6.10 -0.44
N HIS A 203 9.89 5.01 -1.15
CA HIS A 203 9.11 3.77 -1.07
C HIS A 203 9.50 2.92 0.14
N THR A 204 8.90 3.19 1.31
CA THR A 204 9.27 2.54 2.59
C THR A 204 8.59 1.20 2.86
N LEU A 205 7.41 0.93 2.29
CA LEU A 205 6.58 -0.23 2.64
C LEU A 205 7.32 -1.59 2.58
N PRO A 206 8.20 -1.87 1.59
CA PRO A 206 8.96 -3.11 1.57
C PRO A 206 9.88 -3.30 2.78
N LEU A 207 10.48 -2.21 3.28
CA LEU A 207 11.28 -2.26 4.51
C LEU A 207 10.41 -2.40 5.76
N GLU A 208 9.22 -1.80 5.78
CA GLU A 208 8.27 -1.99 6.87
C GLU A 208 7.79 -3.44 6.97
N ALA A 209 7.60 -4.11 5.83
CA ALA A 209 7.29 -5.53 5.78
C ALA A 209 8.45 -6.38 6.31
N LEU A 210 9.70 -6.04 5.96
CA LEU A 210 10.89 -6.69 6.50
C LEU A 210 11.01 -6.48 8.02
N VAL A 211 10.75 -5.27 8.52
CA VAL A 211 10.71 -4.99 9.96
C VAL A 211 9.64 -5.84 10.67
N ALA A 212 8.45 -5.98 10.09
CA ALA A 212 7.39 -6.79 10.67
C ALA A 212 7.81 -8.28 10.78
N VAL A 213 8.35 -8.86 9.71
CA VAL A 213 8.82 -10.26 9.69
C VAL A 213 10.01 -10.49 10.63
N LEU A 214 10.98 -9.58 10.65
CA LEU A 214 12.11 -9.66 11.59
C LEU A 214 11.65 -9.54 13.04
N GLY A 215 10.62 -8.72 13.30
CA GLY A 215 9.96 -8.62 14.60
C GLY A 215 9.29 -9.92 15.04
N GLU A 216 8.63 -10.64 14.13
CA GLU A 216 8.07 -11.98 14.41
C GLU A 216 9.15 -12.97 14.86
N ARG A 217 10.37 -12.82 14.32
CA ARG A 217 11.56 -13.65 14.61
C ARG A 217 12.40 -13.16 15.78
N GLY A 218 12.00 -12.06 16.44
CA GLY A 218 12.74 -11.51 17.59
C GLY A 218 14.04 -10.79 17.23
N VAL A 219 14.29 -10.48 15.96
CA VAL A 219 15.47 -9.73 15.52
C VAL A 219 15.28 -8.25 15.84
N ALA A 220 16.24 -7.66 16.55
CA ALA A 220 16.19 -6.24 16.91
C ALA A 220 16.43 -5.34 15.68
N THR A 221 15.42 -4.58 15.26
CA THR A 221 15.51 -3.66 14.10
C THR A 221 15.36 -2.20 14.48
N ARG A 222 16.04 -1.28 13.78
CA ARG A 222 15.93 0.19 13.88
C ARG A 222 15.66 0.73 12.47
N MET A 223 14.44 1.23 12.24
CA MET A 223 14.01 1.74 10.93
C MET A 223 14.10 3.27 10.92
N PHE A 224 14.80 3.83 9.93
CA PHE A 224 14.94 5.29 9.76
C PHE A 224 13.98 5.89 8.72
N GLY A 225 13.21 5.07 8.02
CA GLY A 225 12.23 5.56 7.05
C GLY A 225 12.85 5.88 5.68
N ALA A 226 12.21 6.82 4.99
CA ALA A 226 12.56 7.28 3.66
C ALA A 226 13.78 8.21 3.67
N ALA A 227 14.51 8.24 2.54
CA ALA A 227 15.45 9.28 2.17
C ALA A 227 16.41 9.76 3.27
N LEU A 228 17.01 8.84 4.04
CA LEU A 228 17.97 9.23 5.08
C LEU A 228 19.26 9.74 4.41
N PRO A 229 19.75 10.95 4.74
CA PRO A 229 21.02 11.45 4.20
C PRO A 229 22.20 10.53 4.54
N ALA A 230 23.18 10.47 3.65
CA ALA A 230 24.33 9.57 3.74
C ALA A 230 25.13 9.78 5.04
N GLU A 231 25.39 11.04 5.38
CA GLU A 231 26.13 11.45 6.57
C GLU A 231 25.37 11.08 7.85
N ALA A 232 24.04 11.26 7.84
CA ALA A 232 23.20 10.88 8.97
C ALA A 232 23.18 9.36 9.20
N LEU A 233 23.17 8.57 8.12
CA LEU A 233 23.30 7.11 8.22
C LEU A 233 24.66 6.70 8.76
N TYR A 234 25.75 7.27 8.24
CA TYR A 234 27.11 6.99 8.70
C TYR A 234 27.26 7.27 10.21
N GLU A 235 26.76 8.42 10.67
CA GLU A 235 26.73 8.76 12.10
C GLU A 235 25.89 7.79 12.93
N ALA A 236 24.73 7.35 12.41
CA ALA A 236 23.88 6.38 13.08
C ALA A 236 24.59 5.03 13.25
N VAL A 237 25.30 4.55 12.22
CA VAL A 237 26.10 3.31 12.27
C VAL A 237 27.16 3.41 13.37
N ARG A 238 27.91 4.51 13.42
CA ARG A 238 28.96 4.70 14.42
C ARG A 238 28.45 4.76 15.86
N ARG A 239 27.25 5.32 16.06
CA ARG A 239 26.66 5.49 17.40
C ARG A 239 25.95 4.23 17.90
N ILE A 240 25.27 3.52 17.00
CA ILE A 240 24.43 2.37 17.37
C ILE A 240 25.25 1.07 17.40
N GLY A 241 26.24 0.96 16.52
CA GLY A 241 27.02 -0.26 16.35
C GLY A 241 26.20 -1.46 15.85
N PRO A 242 25.57 -1.36 14.67
CA PRO A 242 24.63 -2.36 14.19
C PRO A 242 25.28 -3.60 13.60
N SER A 243 24.69 -4.78 13.75
CA SER A 243 25.22 -5.99 13.10
C SER A 243 25.08 -5.94 11.57
N ALA A 244 24.05 -5.25 11.08
CA ALA A 244 23.79 -5.10 9.65
C ALA A 244 23.09 -3.79 9.30
N VAL A 245 23.27 -3.33 8.06
CA VAL A 245 22.55 -2.21 7.45
C VAL A 245 21.87 -2.67 6.16
N VAL A 246 20.56 -2.49 6.07
CA VAL A 246 19.75 -2.78 4.88
C VAL A 246 19.43 -1.47 4.15
N LEU A 247 19.90 -1.35 2.91
CA LEU A 247 19.71 -0.20 2.04
C LEU A 247 18.68 -0.49 0.95
N TRP A 248 17.53 0.19 1.02
CA TRP A 248 16.48 0.04 0.02
C TRP A 248 16.58 1.07 -1.10
N ALA A 249 16.50 0.61 -2.35
CA ALA A 249 16.29 1.44 -3.53
C ALA A 249 15.19 0.83 -4.42
N HIS A 250 14.15 1.60 -4.72
CA HIS A 250 13.06 1.22 -5.61
C HIS A 250 13.41 1.51 -7.07
N SER A 251 14.08 2.64 -7.32
CA SER A 251 14.52 3.03 -8.67
C SER A 251 16.02 2.85 -8.85
N ARG A 252 16.46 2.66 -10.10
CA ARG A 252 17.89 2.66 -10.44
C ARG A 252 18.56 4.01 -10.21
N ASN A 253 17.78 5.10 -10.25
CA ASN A 253 18.29 6.46 -10.09
C ASN A 253 18.66 6.78 -8.64
N THR A 254 18.00 6.11 -7.69
CA THR A 254 18.25 6.28 -6.26
C THR A 254 19.31 5.29 -5.73
N ALA A 255 19.64 4.24 -6.50
CA ALA A 255 20.61 3.22 -6.12
C ALA A 255 22.06 3.77 -6.07
N ASP A 256 22.47 4.25 -4.90
CA ASP A 256 23.76 4.92 -4.68
C ASP A 256 24.86 3.97 -4.20
N ARG A 257 25.85 3.71 -5.08
CA ARG A 257 27.03 2.88 -4.76
C ARG A 257 28.06 3.58 -3.88
N ALA A 258 28.12 4.91 -3.91
CA ALA A 258 29.02 5.67 -3.05
C ALA A 258 28.57 5.51 -1.59
N LEU A 259 27.26 5.57 -1.34
CA LEU A 259 26.69 5.27 -0.02
C LEU A 259 27.03 3.84 0.45
N VAL A 260 26.87 2.83 -0.42
CA VAL A 260 27.22 1.44 -0.08
C VAL A 260 28.69 1.33 0.37
N ARG A 261 29.62 1.97 -0.37
CA ARG A 261 31.05 2.00 -0.01
C ARG A 261 31.28 2.71 1.32
N LEU A 262 30.70 3.89 1.51
CA LEU A 262 30.80 4.68 2.74
C LEU A 262 30.38 3.88 3.98
N ILE A 263 29.29 3.11 3.89
CA ILE A 263 28.78 2.31 5.01
C ILE A 263 29.59 1.02 5.21
N THR A 264 30.14 0.44 4.15
CA THR A 264 31.04 -0.73 4.26
C THR A 264 32.34 -0.36 5.00
N GLU A 265 32.85 0.85 4.76
CA GLU A 265 34.04 1.41 5.42
C GLU A 265 33.74 1.97 6.82
N ALA A 266 32.46 2.02 7.23
CA ALA A 266 32.09 2.49 8.55
C ALA A 266 32.51 1.50 9.63
N GLU A 267 33.15 2.02 10.67
CA GLU A 267 33.62 1.25 11.83
C GLU A 267 33.05 1.83 13.12
N TRP A 268 32.71 0.97 14.07
CA TRP A 268 32.40 1.36 15.44
C TRP A 268 33.13 0.45 16.44
N GLY A 269 33.09 0.83 17.72
CA GLY A 269 33.78 0.14 18.79
C GLY A 269 35.11 0.79 19.17
N VAL A 270 35.76 0.22 20.19
CA VAL A 270 37.04 0.72 20.70
C VAL A 270 38.21 0.33 19.79
N ARG A 271 39.31 1.07 19.87
CA ARG A 271 40.53 0.76 19.10
C ARG A 271 41.00 -0.65 19.45
N GLY A 272 41.17 -1.51 18.43
CA GLY A 272 41.57 -2.92 18.59
C GLY A 272 40.42 -3.93 18.65
N ALA A 273 39.17 -3.47 18.75
CA ALA A 273 37.95 -4.30 18.68
C ALA A 273 36.90 -3.64 17.78
N ARG A 274 37.36 -2.99 16.70
CA ARG A 274 36.45 -2.34 15.74
C ARG A 274 35.73 -3.39 14.90
N THR A 275 34.47 -3.12 14.66
CA THR A 275 33.59 -3.98 13.86
C THR A 275 32.94 -3.18 12.75
N HIS A 276 32.57 -3.89 11.69
CA HIS A 276 31.91 -3.36 10.50
C HIS A 276 30.52 -3.99 10.36
N PRO A 277 29.57 -3.30 9.72
CA PRO A 277 28.24 -3.86 9.54
C PRO A 277 28.24 -4.76 8.32
N ALA A 278 27.47 -5.84 8.35
CA ALA A 278 27.07 -6.48 7.11
C ALA A 278 26.22 -5.48 6.29
N VAL A 279 26.64 -5.17 5.06
CA VAL A 279 25.90 -4.26 4.19
C VAL A 279 25.05 -5.06 3.21
N LEU A 280 23.74 -4.87 3.30
CA LEU A 280 22.75 -5.58 2.53
C LEU A 280 21.99 -4.59 1.66
N VAL A 281 21.91 -4.83 0.34
CA VAL A 281 21.12 -4.00 -0.58
C VAL A 281 19.83 -4.72 -0.97
N ALA A 282 18.71 -4.00 -0.99
CA ALA A 282 17.40 -4.57 -1.28
C ALA A 282 16.60 -3.67 -2.22
N GLY A 283 15.80 -4.30 -3.08
CA GLY A 283 14.88 -3.63 -3.99
C GLY A 283 15.28 -3.65 -5.48
N PRO A 284 14.34 -3.28 -6.36
CA PRO A 284 14.53 -3.36 -7.81
C PRO A 284 15.51 -2.33 -8.38
N GLY A 285 15.84 -1.27 -7.63
CA GLY A 285 16.85 -0.29 -8.03
C GLY A 285 18.26 -0.88 -8.16
N TRP A 286 18.55 -1.94 -7.40
CA TRP A 286 19.84 -2.64 -7.46
C TRP A 286 19.82 -3.67 -8.61
N SER A 287 20.30 -3.29 -9.79
CA SER A 287 20.36 -4.19 -10.95
C SER A 287 21.43 -5.28 -10.78
N PRO A 288 21.13 -6.57 -11.06
CA PRO A 288 22.12 -7.64 -11.03
C PRO A 288 23.13 -7.57 -12.17
N ALA A 289 22.78 -6.94 -13.30
CA ALA A 289 23.67 -6.79 -14.46
C ALA A 289 24.84 -5.82 -14.21
N ALA A 290 24.82 -5.09 -13.09
CA ALA A 290 25.72 -3.97 -12.85
C ALA A 290 26.98 -4.35 -12.03
N GLY A 291 27.27 -5.65 -11.89
CA GLY A 291 28.43 -6.18 -11.16
C GLY A 291 28.22 -6.29 -9.64
N THR A 292 29.27 -6.70 -8.93
CA THR A 292 29.30 -6.76 -7.45
C THR A 292 29.18 -5.37 -6.85
N TYR A 293 28.40 -5.19 -5.78
CA TYR A 293 28.18 -3.90 -5.10
C TYR A 293 29.37 -3.45 -4.21
N GLY A 294 30.46 -4.22 -4.24
CA GLY A 294 31.61 -4.10 -3.35
C GLY A 294 31.90 -5.45 -2.70
N PRO A 295 33.12 -5.67 -2.16
CA PRO A 295 33.43 -6.86 -1.38
C PRO A 295 32.53 -6.95 -0.15
N GLY A 296 31.95 -8.13 0.11
CA GLY A 296 31.11 -8.38 1.29
C GLY A 296 29.70 -7.77 1.25
N VAL A 297 29.31 -7.10 0.16
CA VAL A 297 27.95 -6.55 0.01
C VAL A 297 27.04 -7.57 -0.64
N GLU A 298 25.95 -7.94 0.04
CA GLU A 298 24.99 -8.92 -0.44
C GLU A 298 23.70 -8.25 -0.91
N ARG A 299 23.08 -8.82 -1.95
CA ARG A 299 21.76 -8.38 -2.41
C ARG A 299 20.68 -9.33 -1.90
N LEU A 300 19.68 -8.77 -1.24
CA LEU A 300 18.52 -9.50 -0.77
C LEU A 300 17.45 -9.58 -1.88
N THR A 301 16.93 -10.79 -2.11
CA THR A 301 15.94 -11.07 -3.17
C THR A 301 14.72 -11.81 -2.62
N GLY A 302 13.65 -11.07 -2.33
CA GLY A 302 12.43 -11.60 -1.71
C GLY A 302 12.38 -11.30 -0.21
N LEU A 303 11.18 -11.30 0.38
CA LEU A 303 11.01 -10.94 1.79
C LEU A 303 11.43 -12.09 2.71
N ARG A 304 11.00 -13.32 2.38
CA ARG A 304 11.33 -14.52 3.17
C ARG A 304 12.83 -14.77 3.27
N THR A 305 13.50 -14.84 2.13
CA THR A 305 14.94 -15.07 2.02
C THR A 305 15.76 -13.94 2.65
N ALA A 306 15.27 -12.69 2.56
CA ALA A 306 15.89 -11.57 3.25
C ALA A 306 15.87 -11.75 4.77
N ALA A 307 14.72 -12.16 5.32
CA ALA A 307 14.59 -12.42 6.75
C ALA A 307 15.46 -13.59 7.20
N ASP A 308 15.48 -14.71 6.45
CA ASP A 308 16.33 -15.88 6.73
C ASP A 308 17.82 -15.50 6.75
N ARG A 309 18.26 -14.70 5.76
CA ARG A 309 19.65 -14.26 5.69
C ARG A 309 20.03 -13.35 6.85
N ILE A 310 19.17 -12.39 7.20
CA ILE A 310 19.43 -11.48 8.32
C ILE A 310 19.47 -12.23 9.65
N GLU A 311 18.54 -13.17 9.86
CA GLU A 311 18.52 -14.01 11.07
C GLU A 311 19.80 -14.84 11.22
N SER A 312 20.34 -15.37 10.12
CA SER A 312 21.59 -16.13 10.13
C SER A 312 22.82 -15.33 10.60
N LEU A 313 22.76 -13.99 10.60
CA LEU A 313 23.83 -13.15 11.14
C LEU A 313 23.89 -13.17 12.68
N PHE A 314 22.83 -13.64 13.33
CA PHE A 314 22.71 -13.68 14.79
C PHE A 314 22.83 -15.11 15.36
N GLY A 315 22.87 -16.14 14.51
CA GLY A 315 22.88 -17.55 14.89
C GLY A 315 24.26 -18.20 14.98
N GLY A 316 25.29 -17.46 15.40
CA GLY A 316 26.66 -17.95 15.60
C GLY A 316 26.99 -18.24 17.05
#